data_AF-A0A921H3J4-F1
#
_entry.id   AF-A0A921H3J4-F1
#
_cell.length_a   1.000
_cell.length_b   1.000
_cell.length_c   1.000
_cell.angle_alpha   90.00
_cell.angle_beta   90.00
_cell.angle_gamma   90.00
#
_symmetry.space_group_name_H-M   'P 1'
#
loop_
_entity.id
_entity.type
_entity.pdbx_description
1 polymer ?
#
loop_
_entity_poly.entity_id
_entity_poly.type
_entity_poly.pdbx_seq_one_letter_code
_entity_poly.pdbx_strand_id
1 'polypeptide(L)'
;CFLLWKGTGATDLTYDDPQGYASFINLAVKYKAHFIGPCIAGAPNNYPELNYPWQHNLIHRAKMKNHPYSFDTYDQMAKYFGQYNWGSDGGSRYEAPYLDAFFTNHTDMSLQYMVDFGYRKSPAPTEIPDAREVLDNLGYEK
;
A
#
# COMPACT_ATOMS: atom_id res chain seq x y z
N CYS A 1 -10.97 -6.72 1.18
CA CYS A 1 -9.59 -6.78 0.67
C CYS A 1 -9.05 -8.19 0.93
N PHE A 2 -8.27 -8.77 0.01
CA PHE A 2 -7.59 -10.05 0.19
C PHE A 2 -6.13 -9.78 0.51
N LEU A 3 -5.68 -10.07 1.74
CA LEU A 3 -4.31 -9.79 2.17
C LEU A 3 -3.34 -10.84 1.61
N LEU A 4 -2.17 -10.38 1.20
CA LEU A 4 -1.15 -11.19 0.55
C LEU A 4 0.19 -11.02 1.26
N TRP A 5 0.71 -12.14 1.77
CA TRP A 5 1.96 -12.24 2.50
C TRP A 5 2.83 -13.36 1.91
N LYS A 6 4.15 -13.20 1.93
CA LYS A 6 5.10 -14.23 1.49
C LYS A 6 5.55 -15.10 2.66
N GLY A 7 5.30 -16.40 2.57
CA GLY A 7 5.60 -17.35 3.64
C GLY A 7 5.37 -18.79 3.25
N THR A 8 5.39 -19.68 4.25
CA THR A 8 5.24 -21.14 4.08
C THR A 8 3.95 -21.67 4.69
N GLY A 9 3.11 -20.81 5.25
CA GLY A 9 1.78 -21.17 5.74
C GLY A 9 0.83 -21.58 4.61
N ALA A 10 -0.24 -22.30 4.96
CA ALA A 10 -1.19 -22.84 3.99
C ALA A 10 -1.91 -21.77 3.16
N THR A 11 -1.93 -20.52 3.64
CA THR A 11 -2.55 -19.36 2.99
C THR A 11 -1.52 -18.34 2.49
N ASP A 12 -0.23 -18.65 2.59
CA ASP A 12 0.83 -17.72 2.24
C ASP A 12 1.26 -17.92 0.78
N LEU A 13 1.70 -16.83 0.15
CA LEU A 13 2.33 -16.91 -1.15
C LEU A 13 3.74 -17.50 -1.00
N THR A 14 3.95 -18.72 -1.46
CA THR A 14 5.28 -19.36 -1.40
C THR A 14 6.22 -18.83 -2.49
N TYR A 15 5.69 -18.63 -3.70
CA TYR A 15 6.45 -18.18 -4.87
C TYR A 15 5.90 -16.84 -5.37
N ASP A 16 6.75 -15.82 -5.38
CA ASP A 16 6.44 -14.45 -5.83
C ASP A 16 6.81 -14.21 -7.31
N ASP A 17 7.04 -15.29 -8.06
CA ASP A 17 7.13 -15.24 -9.51
C ASP A 17 5.76 -14.90 -10.16
N PRO A 18 5.72 -14.54 -11.45
CA PRO A 18 4.47 -14.14 -12.11
C PRO A 18 3.36 -15.19 -12.05
N GLN A 19 3.68 -16.48 -12.07
CA GLN A 19 2.69 -17.56 -12.04
C GLN A 19 2.14 -17.75 -10.63
N GLY A 20 3.01 -17.79 -9.63
CA GLY A 20 2.65 -17.86 -8.22
C GLY A 20 1.77 -16.69 -7.81
N TYR A 21 2.19 -15.46 -8.12
CA TYR A 21 1.42 -14.25 -7.80
C TYR A 21 0.05 -14.22 -8.50
N ALA A 22 -0.01 -14.59 -9.79
CA ALA A 22 -1.26 -14.65 -10.53
C ALA A 22 -2.24 -15.69 -9.95
N SER A 23 -1.74 -16.79 -9.37
CA SER A 23 -2.61 -17.80 -8.76
C SER A 23 -3.39 -17.24 -7.57
N PHE A 24 -2.77 -16.37 -6.76
CA PHE A 24 -3.41 -15.70 -5.64
C PHE A 24 -4.37 -14.60 -6.08
N ILE A 25 -4.04 -13.86 -7.14
CA ILE A 25 -4.99 -12.94 -7.78
C ILE A 25 -6.23 -13.70 -8.24
N ASN A 26 -6.06 -14.84 -8.94
CA ASN A 26 -7.18 -15.65 -9.40
C ASN A 26 -8.01 -16.20 -8.24
N LEU A 27 -7.37 -16.58 -7.14
CA LEU A 27 -8.06 -16.99 -5.91
C LEU A 27 -8.92 -15.84 -5.35
N ALA A 28 -8.35 -14.65 -5.27
CA ALA A 28 -9.03 -13.46 -4.78
C ALA A 28 -10.23 -13.09 -5.69
N VAL A 29 -10.06 -13.15 -7.02
CA VAL A 29 -11.15 -12.95 -8.00
C VAL A 29 -12.24 -14.01 -7.84
N LYS A 30 -11.86 -15.29 -7.73
CA LYS A 30 -12.81 -16.40 -7.52
C LYS A 30 -13.68 -16.18 -6.29
N TYR A 31 -13.11 -15.63 -5.22
CA TYR A 31 -13.81 -15.29 -3.98
C TYR A 31 -14.30 -13.83 -3.93
N LYS A 32 -14.38 -13.16 -5.09
CA LYS A 32 -15.03 -11.84 -5.26
C LYS A 32 -14.38 -10.71 -4.46
N ALA A 33 -13.08 -10.82 -4.18
CA ALA A 33 -12.33 -9.70 -3.63
C ALA A 33 -12.16 -8.60 -4.69
N HIS A 34 -12.36 -7.36 -4.27
CA HIS A 34 -12.17 -6.18 -5.14
C HIS A 34 -10.78 -5.54 -4.97
N PHE A 35 -10.20 -5.71 -3.77
CA PHE A 35 -8.88 -5.24 -3.42
C PHE A 35 -8.00 -6.42 -3.04
N ILE A 36 -6.72 -6.34 -3.39
CA ILE A 36 -5.66 -7.19 -2.88
C ILE A 36 -4.65 -6.32 -2.13
N GLY A 37 -4.21 -6.78 -0.97
CA GLY A 37 -3.29 -6.03 -0.13
C GLY A 37 -1.96 -6.75 -0.02
N PRO A 38 -0.98 -6.47 -0.88
CA PRO A 38 0.36 -7.03 -0.76
C PRO A 38 1.17 -6.37 0.36
N CYS A 39 1.99 -7.16 1.06
CA CYS A 39 2.98 -6.62 1.98
C CYS A 39 4.09 -5.84 1.22
N ILE A 40 4.62 -4.81 1.86
CA ILE A 40 5.69 -3.96 1.34
C ILE A 40 6.94 -4.03 2.21
N ALA A 41 8.10 -3.98 1.58
CA ALA A 41 9.37 -4.02 2.31
C ALA A 41 9.72 -2.70 3.00
N GLY A 42 10.62 -2.81 3.98
CA GLY A 42 11.19 -1.68 4.73
C GLY A 42 10.92 -1.73 6.24
N ALA A 43 11.69 -0.95 6.99
CA ALA A 43 11.42 -0.72 8.40
C ALA A 43 10.06 -0.01 8.58
N PRO A 44 9.39 -0.16 9.73
CA PRO A 44 9.81 -0.92 10.91
C PRO A 44 9.51 -2.43 10.81
N ASN A 45 8.58 -2.84 9.95
CA ASN A 45 8.02 -4.19 9.96
C ASN A 45 8.89 -5.22 9.22
N ASN A 46 9.76 -4.78 8.32
CA ASN A 46 10.70 -5.61 7.56
C ASN A 46 10.05 -6.79 6.82
N TYR A 47 8.85 -6.56 6.27
CA TYR A 47 8.16 -7.56 5.46
C TYR A 47 8.87 -7.81 4.12
N PRO A 48 8.64 -8.97 3.47
CA PRO A 48 9.03 -9.16 2.08
C PRO A 48 8.34 -8.16 1.14
N GLU A 49 8.95 -7.89 -0.01
CA GLU A 49 8.36 -7.04 -1.05
C GLU A 49 7.41 -7.85 -1.94
N LEU A 50 6.12 -7.54 -1.90
CA LEU A 50 5.09 -8.10 -2.79
C LEU A 50 4.32 -7.02 -3.57
N ASN A 51 4.85 -5.80 -3.61
CA ASN A 51 4.26 -4.67 -4.34
C ASN A 51 5.23 -4.05 -5.35
N TYR A 52 6.02 -4.86 -6.04
CA TYR A 52 6.81 -4.41 -7.18
C TYR A 52 5.89 -3.82 -8.28
N PRO A 53 6.38 -2.89 -9.11
CA PRO A 53 5.58 -2.27 -10.17
C PRO A 53 4.92 -3.27 -11.12
N TRP A 54 5.59 -4.38 -11.42
CA TRP A 54 5.01 -5.44 -12.26
C TRP A 54 3.88 -6.19 -11.56
N GLN A 55 3.94 -6.35 -10.23
CA GLN A 55 2.88 -6.94 -9.42
C GLN A 55 1.67 -6.00 -9.36
N HIS A 56 1.90 -4.71 -9.13
CA HIS A 56 0.86 -3.68 -9.24
C HIS A 56 0.17 -3.72 -10.61
N ASN A 57 0.94 -3.76 -11.69
CA ASN A 57 0.40 -3.89 -13.05
C ASN A 57 -0.43 -5.16 -13.24
N LEU A 58 0.03 -6.29 -12.69
CA LEU A 58 -0.68 -7.57 -12.77
C LEU A 58 -2.03 -7.53 -12.04
N ILE A 59 -2.08 -6.92 -10.85
CA ILE A 59 -3.30 -6.70 -10.07
C ILE A 59 -4.32 -5.90 -10.89
N HIS A 60 -3.90 -4.78 -11.47
CA HIS A 60 -4.78 -3.92 -12.28
C HIS A 60 -5.26 -4.61 -13.57
N ARG A 61 -4.40 -5.42 -14.20
CA ARG A 61 -4.79 -6.23 -15.37
C ARG A 61 -5.90 -7.22 -15.03
N ALA A 62 -5.93 -7.74 -13.80
CA ALA A 62 -7.00 -8.58 -13.29
C ALA A 62 -8.25 -7.79 -12.82
N LYS A 63 -8.29 -6.48 -13.06
CA LYS A 63 -9.38 -5.56 -12.64
C LYS A 63 -9.59 -5.48 -11.14
N MET A 64 -8.56 -5.81 -10.37
CA MET A 64 -8.52 -5.62 -8.92
C MET A 64 -7.85 -4.29 -8.57
N LYS A 65 -8.14 -3.80 -7.36
CA LYS A 65 -7.52 -2.63 -6.74
C LYS A 65 -6.36 -3.03 -5.84
N ASN A 66 -5.31 -2.22 -5.81
CA ASN A 66 -4.11 -2.47 -5.03
C ASN A 66 -4.16 -1.72 -3.69
N HIS A 67 -4.13 -2.45 -2.57
CA HIS A 67 -4.22 -1.90 -1.20
C HIS A 67 -3.03 -2.34 -0.32
N PRO A 68 -1.78 -1.99 -0.68
CA PRO A 68 -0.58 -2.46 0.01
C PRO A 68 -0.48 -2.06 1.49
N TYR A 69 0.32 -2.81 2.26
CA TYR A 69 0.57 -2.58 3.69
C TYR A 69 2.01 -2.90 4.12
N SER A 70 2.60 -2.26 5.14
CA SER A 70 2.11 -1.09 5.90
C SER A 70 3.02 0.11 5.65
N PHE A 71 2.40 1.26 5.40
CA PHE A 71 3.06 2.54 5.14
C PHE A 71 3.26 3.29 6.44
N ASP A 72 4.29 2.88 7.18
CA ASP A 72 4.55 3.39 8.53
C ASP A 72 5.68 4.43 8.55
N THR A 73 6.33 4.67 7.42
CA THR A 73 7.37 5.70 7.26
C THR A 73 7.12 6.58 6.05
N TYR A 74 7.65 7.81 6.10
CA TYR A 74 7.65 8.74 4.97
C TYR A 74 8.38 8.16 3.75
N ASP A 75 9.46 7.40 3.96
CA ASP A 75 10.22 6.77 2.87
C ASP A 75 9.40 5.71 2.14
N GLN A 76 8.59 4.91 2.86
CA GLN A 76 7.64 4.00 2.24
C GLN A 76 6.62 4.78 1.40
N MET A 77 6.04 5.86 1.94
CA MET A 77 5.14 6.73 1.17
C MET A 77 5.84 7.24 -0.09
N ALA A 78 7.00 7.88 0.04
CA ALA A 78 7.78 8.43 -1.07
C ALA A 78 8.09 7.38 -2.16
N LYS A 79 8.44 6.16 -1.76
CA LYS A 79 8.73 5.03 -2.66
C LYS A 79 7.53 4.66 -3.53
N TYR A 80 6.40 4.30 -2.92
CA TYR A 80 5.28 3.73 -3.69
C TYR A 80 4.40 4.80 -4.32
N PHE A 81 4.42 6.04 -3.83
CA PHE A 81 3.78 7.18 -4.50
C PHE A 81 4.63 7.77 -5.65
N GLY A 82 5.85 7.28 -5.86
CA GLY A 82 6.65 7.63 -7.03
C GLY A 82 7.42 8.94 -6.92
N GLN A 83 7.80 9.39 -5.72
CA GLN A 83 8.62 10.60 -5.54
C GLN A 83 10.04 10.43 -6.10
N TYR A 84 10.48 9.19 -6.29
CA TYR A 84 11.71 8.84 -6.98
C TYR A 84 11.46 7.68 -7.93
N ASN A 85 12.39 7.50 -8.89
CA ASN A 85 12.28 6.56 -10.02
C ASN A 85 12.38 5.07 -9.64
N TRP A 86 11.86 4.66 -8.49
CA TRP A 86 11.82 3.27 -8.06
C TRP A 86 10.94 2.45 -8.99
N GLY A 87 11.52 1.42 -9.61
CA GLY A 87 10.76 0.48 -10.42
C GLY A 87 10.39 0.97 -11.83
N SER A 88 11.02 2.06 -12.28
CA SER A 88 10.76 2.70 -13.58
C SER A 88 11.34 1.96 -14.81
N ASP A 89 12.04 0.84 -14.62
CA ASP A 89 12.71 0.09 -15.70
C ASP A 89 11.78 -0.39 -16.82
N GLY A 90 10.46 -0.43 -16.58
CA GLY A 90 9.43 -0.75 -17.58
C GLY A 90 8.80 0.45 -18.29
N GLY A 91 9.31 1.67 -18.05
CA GLY A 91 8.76 2.92 -18.60
C GLY A 91 7.30 3.14 -18.20
N SER A 92 6.49 3.67 -19.13
CA SER A 92 5.07 3.99 -18.89
C SER A 92 4.19 2.78 -18.52
N ARG A 93 4.70 1.56 -18.68
CA ARG A 93 3.97 0.36 -18.22
C ARG A 93 3.89 0.27 -16.70
N TYR A 94 4.90 0.79 -16.01
CA TYR A 94 5.12 0.68 -14.57
C TYR A 94 5.23 2.07 -13.96
N GLU A 95 4.21 2.89 -14.20
CA GLU A 95 4.13 4.23 -13.65
C GLU A 95 3.50 4.20 -12.25
N ALA A 96 4.13 4.90 -11.31
CA ALA A 96 3.60 5.13 -9.98
C ALA A 96 2.40 6.10 -10.03
N PRO A 97 1.50 6.14 -9.02
CA PRO A 97 1.58 5.44 -7.73
C PRO A 97 1.28 3.95 -7.83
N TYR A 98 2.05 3.12 -7.12
CA TYR A 98 1.88 1.67 -7.05
C TYR A 98 0.82 1.25 -6.03
N LEU A 99 -0.28 1.98 -5.94
CA LEU A 99 -1.36 1.77 -4.99
C LEU A 99 -2.65 2.49 -5.41
N ASP A 100 -3.81 1.94 -5.02
CA ASP A 100 -5.12 2.61 -5.08
C ASP A 100 -5.61 3.05 -3.68
N ALA A 101 -5.14 2.34 -2.64
CA ALA A 101 -5.36 2.59 -1.23
C ALA A 101 -4.14 2.06 -0.46
N PHE A 102 -3.99 2.39 0.83
CA PHE A 102 -2.89 1.86 1.64
C PHE A 102 -3.31 1.66 3.09
N PHE A 103 -2.60 0.79 3.80
CA PHE A 103 -2.71 0.66 5.26
C PHE A 103 -1.52 1.39 5.92
N THR A 104 -1.77 2.03 7.05
CA THR A 104 -0.77 2.75 7.83
C THR A 104 -1.14 2.69 9.32
N ASN A 105 -0.14 2.65 10.18
CA ASN A 105 -0.28 2.87 11.61
C ASN A 105 -0.10 4.35 12.00
N HIS A 106 0.32 5.19 11.05
CA HIS A 106 0.61 6.62 11.24
C HIS A 106 -0.30 7.46 10.34
N THR A 107 -1.57 7.54 10.76
CA THR A 107 -2.64 8.19 9.98
C THR A 107 -2.39 9.69 9.81
N ASP A 108 -1.94 10.37 10.86
CA ASP A 108 -1.54 11.77 10.85
C ASP A 108 -0.44 12.06 9.81
N MET A 109 0.68 11.33 9.87
CA MET A 109 1.76 11.45 8.89
C MET A 109 1.28 11.18 7.47
N SER A 110 0.50 10.10 7.29
CA SER A 110 0.02 9.69 5.97
C SER A 110 -0.96 10.70 5.37
N LEU A 111 -1.84 11.27 6.19
CA LEU A 111 -2.74 12.33 5.75
C LEU A 111 -1.98 13.60 5.40
N GLN A 112 -0.98 13.97 6.21
CA GLN A 112 -0.13 15.13 5.91
C GLN A 112 0.62 14.94 4.59
N TYR A 113 1.21 13.76 4.37
CA TYR A 113 1.84 13.42 3.09
C TYR A 113 0.85 13.57 1.91
N MET A 114 -0.38 13.07 2.06
CA MET A 114 -1.38 13.21 1.01
C MET A 114 -1.74 14.68 0.74
N VAL A 115 -1.71 15.56 1.73
CA VAL A 115 -1.89 17.00 1.56
C VAL A 115 -0.69 17.62 0.85
N ASP A 116 0.52 17.35 1.33
CA ASP A 116 1.78 17.93 0.82
C ASP A 116 1.98 17.65 -0.68
N PHE A 117 1.59 16.46 -1.14
CA PHE A 117 1.71 16.04 -2.54
C PHE A 117 0.40 16.10 -3.33
N GLY A 118 -0.65 16.75 -2.80
CA GLY A 118 -1.89 17.02 -3.53
C GLY A 118 -2.77 15.80 -3.83
N TYR A 119 -2.57 14.69 -3.12
CA TYR A 119 -3.44 13.51 -3.16
C TYR A 119 -4.74 13.69 -2.37
N ARG A 120 -4.76 14.60 -1.39
CA ARG A 120 -5.96 14.96 -0.62
C ARG A 120 -6.50 16.31 -1.08
N LYS A 121 -7.69 16.30 -1.67
CA LYS A 121 -8.32 17.48 -2.30
C LYS A 121 -9.65 17.83 -1.64
N SER A 122 -10.07 19.08 -1.81
CA SER A 122 -11.40 19.57 -1.40
C SER A 122 -12.52 18.65 -1.92
N PRO A 123 -13.57 18.36 -1.11
CA PRO A 123 -13.90 18.98 0.19
C PRO A 123 -13.25 18.30 1.40
N ALA A 124 -12.31 17.37 1.21
CA ALA A 124 -11.66 16.72 2.35
C ALA A 124 -10.82 17.75 3.15
N PRO A 125 -10.86 17.72 4.50
CA PRO A 125 -10.04 18.61 5.33
C PRO A 125 -8.55 18.44 5.02
N THR A 126 -7.83 19.53 4.83
CA THR A 126 -6.38 19.55 4.57
C THR A 126 -5.55 19.99 5.77
N GLU A 127 -6.20 20.46 6.83
CA GLU A 127 -5.56 20.69 8.13
C GLU A 127 -5.55 19.36 8.89
N ILE A 128 -4.35 18.87 9.20
CA ILE A 128 -4.15 17.60 9.89
C ILE A 128 -3.72 17.93 11.34
N PRO A 129 -4.57 17.64 12.34
CA PRO A 129 -4.23 17.93 13.73
C PRO A 129 -3.16 16.96 14.25
N ASP A 130 -2.36 17.40 15.22
CA ASP A 130 -1.41 16.51 15.91
C ASP A 130 -2.18 15.43 16.69
N ALA A 131 -1.78 14.17 16.51
CA ALA A 131 -2.50 13.04 17.10
C ALA A 131 -2.49 13.07 18.64
N ARG A 132 -1.42 13.60 19.27
CA ARG A 132 -1.33 13.74 20.73
C ARG A 132 -2.24 14.84 21.23
N GLU A 133 -2.31 15.97 20.53
CA GLU A 133 -3.26 17.05 20.85
C GLU A 133 -4.71 16.57 20.73
N VAL A 134 -5.02 15.75 19.71
CA VAL A 134 -6.36 15.14 19.59
C VAL A 134 -6.68 14.26 20.80
N LEU A 135 -5.73 13.42 21.24
CA LEU A 135 -5.93 12.57 22.41
C LEU A 135 -6.12 13.39 23.69
N ASP A 136 -5.31 14.44 23.89
CA ASP A 136 -5.44 15.35 25.04
C ASP A 136 -6.81 16.04 25.04
N ASN A 137 -7.28 16.54 23.89
CA ASN A 137 -8.58 17.19 23.74
C ASN A 137 -9.77 16.23 23.96
N LEU A 138 -9.58 14.94 23.72
CA LEU A 138 -10.57 13.89 24.00
C LEU A 138 -10.53 13.39 25.46
N GLY A 139 -9.59 13.88 26.27
CA GLY A 139 -9.45 13.53 27.68
C GLY A 139 -8.77 12.18 27.93
N TYR A 140 -7.98 11.67 26.97
CA TYR A 140 -7.15 10.49 27.19
C TYR A 140 -5.86 10.87 27.93
N GLU A 141 -5.58 10.21 29.05
CA GLU A 141 -4.33 10.36 29.79
C GLU A 141 -3.21 9.53 29.10
N LYS A 142 -2.02 10.12 29.01
CA LYS A 142 -0.83 9.55 28.32
C LYS A 142 -0.09 8.52 29.16
#